data_AF-A0A9X3K7K3-F1
#
_entry.id   AF-A0A9X3K7K3-F1
#
_cell.length_a   1.000
_cell.length_b   1.000
_cell.length_c   1.000
_cell.angle_alpha   90.00
_cell.angle_beta   90.00
_cell.angle_gamma   90.00
#
_symmetry.space_group_name_H-M   'P 1'
#
loop_
_entity.id
_entity.type
_entity.pdbx_description
1 polymer ?
#
loop_
_entity_poly.entity_id
_entity_poly.type
_entity_poly.pdbx_seq_one_letter_code
_entity_poly.pdbx_strand_id
1 'polypeptide(L)'
;MHYNLFFLLILIVLLASCDGPGIRSDDLKSADQNRAEEPQDLIEPLNDELILIKLYGVFFESHNDGDTMFYSEGKITLVDMNGQAEDIEFDEHGNYLIGMGIENQYEIRFESPDHYSKFLIIDSRGIPDSLIGAGYLMPTDMSLQKNENELVNELLTQNPIGKASMNPTIGDFDWDLTYTDSLKAVIKTLESGSSFP
;
A
#
# COMPACT_ATOMS: atom_id res chain seq x y z
N MET A 1 -29.65 22.67 18.86
CA MET A 1 -30.51 23.59 18.08
C MET A 1 -29.60 24.67 17.50
N HIS A 2 -29.72 24.89 16.19
CA HIS A 2 -29.20 26.01 15.40
C HIS A 2 -27.74 25.98 14.92
N TYR A 3 -27.65 26.09 13.60
CA TYR A 3 -26.50 26.04 12.71
C TYR A 3 -25.87 27.43 12.48
N ASN A 4 -24.64 27.39 11.95
CA ASN A 4 -24.12 28.18 10.82
C ASN A 4 -23.49 29.57 11.03
N LEU A 5 -22.72 29.91 9.98
CA LEU A 5 -22.06 31.17 9.61
C LEU A 5 -20.65 31.34 10.21
N PHE A 6 -19.56 31.36 9.42
CA PHE A 6 -19.37 32.30 8.32
C PHE A 6 -18.30 31.81 7.32
N PHE A 7 -18.64 31.96 6.03
CA PHE A 7 -17.75 31.91 4.86
C PHE A 7 -16.52 32.82 5.03
N LEU A 8 -15.34 32.39 4.58
CA LEU A 8 -14.31 33.31 4.10
C LEU A 8 -13.87 32.90 2.70
N LEU A 9 -14.35 33.69 1.74
CA LEU A 9 -14.04 33.67 0.33
C LEU A 9 -12.90 34.67 0.11
N ILE A 10 -11.74 34.25 -0.41
CA ILE A 10 -10.73 35.18 -0.93
C ILE A 10 -10.51 34.86 -2.40
N LEU A 11 -10.99 35.79 -3.24
CA LEU A 11 -10.66 35.92 -4.65
C LEU A 11 -10.29 37.39 -4.90
N ILE A 12 -9.32 37.59 -5.79
CA ILE A 12 -9.03 38.73 -6.70
C ILE A 12 -7.50 39.04 -6.62
N VAL A 13 -6.62 38.75 -7.58
CA VAL A 13 -6.54 38.94 -9.06
C VAL A 13 -5.81 40.25 -9.46
N LEU A 14 -4.61 40.05 -10.05
CA LEU A 14 -3.92 40.73 -11.18
C LEU A 14 -2.89 41.88 -11.00
N LEU A 15 -1.71 41.55 -11.59
CA LEU A 15 -0.86 42.26 -12.58
C LEU A 15 -0.07 43.53 -12.24
N ALA A 16 1.25 43.46 -12.47
CA ALA A 16 2.02 44.25 -13.45
C ALA A 16 3.45 43.68 -13.55
N SER A 17 3.86 43.19 -14.72
CA SER A 17 4.68 43.88 -15.75
C SER A 17 6.18 43.90 -15.44
N CYS A 18 6.95 43.23 -16.29
CA CYS A 18 8.33 43.59 -16.54
C CYS A 18 8.60 43.43 -18.05
N ASP A 19 8.58 44.56 -18.75
CA ASP A 19 9.16 44.69 -20.09
C ASP A 19 10.68 44.57 -20.01
N GLY A 20 11.26 43.80 -20.94
CA GLY A 20 12.70 43.68 -21.16
C GLY A 20 12.98 43.17 -22.58
N PRO A 21 14.08 43.62 -23.22
CA PRO A 21 14.04 44.26 -24.53
C PRO A 21 14.05 43.29 -25.72
N GLY A 22 13.47 43.76 -26.82
CA GLY A 22 13.45 43.07 -28.11
C GLY A 22 14.85 42.83 -28.69
N ILE A 23 15.05 41.63 -29.23
CA ILE A 23 16.12 41.30 -30.16
C ILE A 23 15.48 40.73 -31.43
N ARG A 24 15.95 41.26 -32.56
CA ARG A 24 15.52 41.01 -33.93
C ARG A 24 15.59 39.54 -34.32
N SER A 25 14.64 39.16 -35.16
CA SER A 25 14.68 37.99 -36.03
C SER A 25 15.89 38.02 -36.96
N ASP A 26 16.62 36.92 -36.95
CA ASP A 26 17.25 36.22 -38.09
C ASP A 26 18.60 35.64 -37.66
N ASP A 27 18.82 34.39 -38.08
CA ASP A 27 20.02 33.57 -37.93
C ASP A 27 20.15 32.70 -36.67
N LEU A 28 19.51 31.53 -36.69
CA LEU A 28 20.21 30.25 -36.46
C LEU A 28 19.32 29.08 -36.92
N LYS A 29 19.61 28.63 -38.14
CA LYS A 29 19.17 27.34 -38.66
C LYS A 29 19.96 26.21 -37.99
N SER A 30 19.29 25.06 -37.94
CA SER A 30 19.83 23.69 -37.84
C SER A 30 20.52 23.30 -36.53
N ALA A 31 19.74 22.66 -35.65
CA ALA A 31 20.17 21.46 -34.96
C ALA A 31 19.06 20.41 -35.08
N ASP A 32 19.36 19.41 -35.89
CA ASP A 32 18.65 18.16 -36.09
C ASP A 32 18.85 17.24 -34.87
N GLN A 33 18.01 16.21 -34.80
CA GLN A 33 18.18 14.92 -34.12
C GLN A 33 17.45 14.66 -32.79
N ASN A 34 16.37 13.86 -32.95
CA ASN A 34 16.01 12.71 -32.13
C ASN A 34 15.71 12.99 -30.65
N ARG A 35 14.55 13.57 -30.39
CA ARG A 35 13.84 13.31 -29.13
C ARG A 35 13.08 12.01 -29.29
N ALA A 36 13.64 10.92 -28.80
CA ALA A 36 12.89 9.69 -28.58
C ALA A 36 11.68 10.04 -27.71
N GLU A 37 10.49 9.71 -28.18
CA GLU A 37 9.30 9.69 -27.33
C GLU A 37 9.54 8.60 -26.29
N GLU A 38 9.84 9.03 -25.07
CA GLU A 38 9.91 8.17 -23.90
C GLU A 38 8.54 7.49 -23.76
N PRO A 39 8.46 6.15 -23.68
CA PRO A 39 7.19 5.49 -23.48
C PRO A 39 6.63 5.98 -22.14
N GLN A 40 5.55 6.75 -22.21
CA GLN A 40 4.75 7.04 -21.03
C GLN A 40 4.13 5.70 -20.62
N ASP A 41 4.73 5.05 -19.63
CA ASP A 41 4.04 4.06 -18.85
C ASP A 41 2.78 4.75 -18.30
N LEU A 42 1.66 4.48 -18.98
CA LEU A 42 0.32 4.84 -18.54
C LEU A 42 0.02 3.99 -17.31
N ILE A 43 0.59 4.37 -16.18
CA ILE A 43 0.00 4.06 -14.88
C ILE A 43 -1.26 4.93 -14.87
N GLU A 44 -2.40 4.36 -15.27
CA GLU A 44 -3.67 5.00 -14.99
C GLU A 44 -3.74 5.15 -13.47
N PRO A 45 -3.78 6.39 -12.92
CA PRO A 45 -3.96 6.56 -11.50
C PRO A 45 -5.27 5.86 -11.14
N LEU A 46 -5.24 4.99 -10.11
CA LEU A 46 -6.46 4.42 -9.55
C LEU A 46 -7.44 5.57 -9.36
N ASN A 47 -8.55 5.55 -10.13
CA ASN A 47 -9.55 6.59 -10.04
C ASN A 47 -10.05 6.63 -8.60
N ASP A 48 -9.80 7.74 -7.88
CA ASP A 48 -10.14 7.92 -6.46
C ASP A 48 -11.61 7.57 -6.15
N GLU A 49 -12.50 7.64 -7.16
CA GLU A 49 -13.91 7.25 -7.06
C GLU A 49 -14.17 5.73 -6.94
N LEU A 50 -13.16 4.88 -7.13
CA LEU A 50 -13.26 3.41 -7.05
C LEU A 50 -12.56 2.81 -5.82
N ILE A 51 -11.92 3.63 -4.98
CA ILE A 51 -11.28 3.16 -3.74
C ILE A 51 -12.37 2.89 -2.71
N LEU A 52 -12.81 1.63 -2.67
CA LEU A 52 -13.88 1.17 -1.79
C LEU A 52 -13.34 0.37 -0.60
N ILE A 53 -12.10 -0.07 -0.63
CA ILE A 53 -11.51 -0.85 0.47
C ILE A 53 -10.27 -0.11 0.95
N LYS A 54 -10.15 0.04 2.27
CA LYS A 54 -9.03 0.71 2.92
C LYS A 54 -8.44 -0.21 3.98
N LEU A 55 -7.22 -0.64 3.75
CA LEU A 55 -6.42 -1.33 4.77
C LEU A 55 -5.48 -0.31 5.41
N TYR A 56 -5.47 -0.26 6.74
CA TYR A 56 -4.69 0.74 7.47
C TYR A 56 -4.19 0.17 8.78
N GLY A 57 -3.08 0.70 9.28
CA GLY A 57 -2.53 0.31 10.56
C GLY A 57 -1.14 0.88 10.76
N VAL A 58 -0.40 0.25 11.66
CA VAL A 58 0.98 0.64 11.99
C VAL A 58 1.95 -0.45 11.53
N PHE A 59 3.03 -0.06 10.85
CA PHE A 59 4.15 -0.93 10.49
C PHE A 59 5.34 -0.68 11.43
N PHE A 60 5.60 -1.62 12.33
CA PHE A 60 6.50 -1.40 13.47
C PHE A 60 7.36 -2.63 13.82
N GLU A 61 8.50 -2.36 14.46
CA GLU A 61 9.35 -3.35 15.10
C GLU A 61 9.04 -3.41 16.60
N SER A 62 8.70 -4.59 17.11
CA SER A 62 8.50 -4.79 18.55
C SER A 62 9.84 -5.08 19.23
N HIS A 63 10.27 -4.21 20.15
CA HIS A 63 11.40 -4.49 21.04
C HIS A 63 10.92 -5.02 22.41
N ASN A 64 11.74 -5.86 23.02
CA ASN A 64 11.44 -6.54 24.30
C ASN A 64 11.40 -5.58 25.51
N ASP A 65 11.83 -4.33 25.37
CA ASP A 65 11.87 -3.32 26.43
C ASP A 65 10.62 -2.45 26.54
N GLY A 66 9.66 -2.61 25.61
CA GLY A 66 8.40 -1.87 25.58
C GLY A 66 8.45 -0.59 24.76
N ASP A 67 9.61 -0.23 24.18
CA ASP A 67 9.70 0.84 23.20
C ASP A 67 9.24 0.33 21.83
N THR A 68 8.37 1.10 21.17
CA THR A 68 7.97 0.83 19.79
C THR A 68 8.93 1.57 18.87
N MET A 69 9.65 0.82 18.05
CA MET A 69 10.50 1.36 16.99
C MET A 69 9.80 1.16 15.65
N PHE A 70 10.04 2.06 14.69
CA PHE A 70 9.47 1.97 13.34
C PHE A 70 10.56 1.60 12.35
N TYR A 71 10.20 0.85 11.29
CA TYR A 71 11.16 0.43 10.27
C TYR A 71 11.57 1.61 9.39
N SER A 72 12.68 2.27 9.70
CA SER A 72 13.19 3.40 8.90
C SER A 72 13.53 3.03 7.46
N GLU A 73 13.85 1.75 7.22
CA GLU A 73 14.12 1.18 5.89
C GLU A 73 13.04 0.15 5.49
N GLY A 74 11.86 0.24 6.12
CA GLY A 74 10.73 -0.61 5.80
C GLY A 74 10.19 -0.33 4.40
N LYS A 75 9.63 -1.36 3.76
CA LYS A 75 8.94 -1.25 2.48
C LYS A 75 7.58 -1.90 2.55
N ILE A 76 6.57 -1.22 2.01
CA ILE A 76 5.25 -1.78 1.75
C ILE A 76 5.01 -1.71 0.24
N THR A 77 4.65 -2.84 -0.37
CA THR A 77 4.30 -2.91 -1.81
C THR A 77 2.94 -3.55 -1.97
N LEU A 78 2.05 -2.87 -2.70
CA LEU A 78 0.76 -3.39 -3.16
C LEU A 78 0.94 -3.94 -4.58
N VAL A 79 0.48 -5.16 -4.84
CA VAL A 79 0.47 -5.75 -6.19
C VAL A 79 -0.94 -6.20 -6.53
N ASP A 80 -1.45 -5.77 -7.67
CA ASP A 80 -2.78 -6.18 -8.15
C ASP A 80 -2.74 -7.53 -8.91
N MET A 81 -3.90 -8.05 -9.30
CA MET A 81 -3.97 -9.34 -10.01
C MET A 81 -3.32 -9.32 -11.41
N ASN A 82 -3.08 -8.15 -11.97
CA ASN A 82 -2.39 -7.97 -13.25
C ASN A 82 -0.87 -7.89 -13.08
N GLY A 83 -0.38 -7.91 -11.85
CA GLY A 83 1.03 -7.76 -11.51
C GLY A 83 1.51 -6.31 -11.47
N GLN A 84 0.59 -5.34 -11.50
CA GLN A 84 0.96 -3.94 -11.31
C GLN A 84 1.30 -3.69 -9.86
N ALA A 85 2.47 -3.09 -9.63
CA ALA A 85 3.01 -2.86 -8.30
C ALA A 85 3.04 -1.36 -7.98
N GLU A 86 2.66 -1.04 -6.75
CA GLU A 86 2.69 0.31 -6.18
C GLU A 86 3.42 0.25 -4.85
N ASP A 87 4.36 1.17 -4.63
CA ASP A 87 5.00 1.35 -3.34
C ASP A 87 4.12 2.23 -2.45
N ILE A 88 3.85 1.76 -1.24
CA ILE A 88 2.98 2.43 -0.28
C ILE A 88 3.84 3.17 0.74
N GLU A 89 3.58 4.47 0.89
CA GLU A 89 4.22 5.29 1.90
C GLU A 89 3.62 5.04 3.30
N PHE A 90 4.47 5.18 4.31
CA PHE A 90 4.08 5.23 5.72
C PHE A 90 4.83 6.36 6.43
N ASP A 91 4.23 6.91 7.48
CA ASP A 91 4.80 8.06 8.18
C ASP A 91 5.92 7.69 9.15
N GLU A 92 6.51 8.68 9.83
CA GLU A 92 7.57 8.48 10.82
C GLU A 92 7.15 7.62 12.03
N HIS A 93 5.85 7.41 12.21
CA HIS A 93 5.24 6.55 13.22
C HIS A 93 4.71 5.23 12.62
N GLY A 94 5.16 4.87 11.41
CA GLY A 94 4.77 3.64 10.74
C GLY A 94 3.31 3.59 10.28
N ASN A 95 2.54 4.68 10.40
CA ASN A 95 1.14 4.67 9.98
C ASN A 95 1.05 4.59 8.47
N TYR A 96 0.22 3.68 7.97
CA TYR A 96 0.03 3.48 6.54
C TYR A 96 -1.45 3.35 6.18
N LEU A 97 -1.79 3.68 4.94
CA LEU A 97 -3.13 3.56 4.38
C LEU A 97 -3.03 3.06 2.93
N ILE A 98 -3.68 1.94 2.65
CA ILE A 98 -3.72 1.31 1.33
C ILE A 98 -5.15 1.39 0.80
N GLY A 99 -5.32 2.08 -0.31
CA GLY A 99 -6.57 2.12 -1.06
C GLY A 99 -6.63 0.97 -2.07
N MET A 100 -7.74 0.24 -2.10
CA MET A 100 -7.97 -0.87 -3.02
C MET A 100 -9.35 -0.73 -3.67
N GLY A 101 -9.42 -1.14 -4.93
CA GLY A 101 -10.65 -1.28 -5.70
C GLY A 101 -11.35 -2.61 -5.46
N ILE A 102 -12.56 -2.72 -6.01
CA ILE A 102 -13.32 -3.98 -6.06
C ILE A 102 -12.96 -4.79 -7.31
N GLU A 103 -13.44 -6.03 -7.39
CA GLU A 103 -13.24 -6.92 -8.54
C GLU A 103 -11.76 -7.20 -8.87
N ASN A 104 -10.94 -7.25 -7.81
CA ASN A 104 -9.51 -7.50 -7.93
C ASN A 104 -9.02 -8.44 -6.80
N GLN A 105 -7.79 -8.91 -6.92
CA GLN A 105 -7.10 -9.62 -5.84
C GLN A 105 -5.76 -8.92 -5.64
N TYR A 106 -5.49 -8.52 -4.41
CA TYR A 106 -4.29 -7.79 -4.05
C TYR A 106 -3.35 -8.65 -3.21
N GLU A 107 -2.06 -8.53 -3.49
CA GLU A 107 -0.98 -8.92 -2.59
C GLU A 107 -0.41 -7.68 -1.93
N ILE A 108 -0.28 -7.69 -0.61
CA ILE A 108 0.32 -6.58 0.14
C ILE A 108 1.53 -7.12 0.87
N ARG A 109 2.72 -6.72 0.45
CA ARG A 109 4.00 -7.21 0.95
C ARG A 109 4.64 -6.18 1.88
N PHE A 110 5.15 -6.68 3.00
CA PHE A 110 5.86 -5.91 4.02
C PHE A 110 7.26 -6.47 4.17
N GLU A 111 8.26 -5.60 4.05
CA GLU A 111 9.66 -5.99 4.03
C GLU A 111 10.49 -5.02 4.86
N SER A 112 11.55 -5.54 5.48
CA SER A 112 12.58 -4.74 6.14
C SER A 112 13.87 -5.54 6.16
N PRO A 113 15.05 -4.91 6.07
CA PRO A 113 16.33 -5.62 6.16
C PRO A 113 16.41 -6.50 7.42
N ASP A 114 17.04 -7.67 7.29
CA ASP A 114 17.25 -8.65 8.38
C ASP A 114 15.98 -9.22 9.03
N HIS A 115 14.80 -8.99 8.45
CA HIS A 115 13.52 -9.50 8.93
C HIS A 115 12.87 -10.46 7.93
N TYR A 116 11.95 -11.29 8.41
CA TYR A 116 11.12 -12.09 7.50
C TYR A 116 10.19 -11.18 6.68
N SER A 117 10.25 -11.27 5.35
CA SER A 117 9.24 -10.69 4.49
C SER A 117 7.90 -11.40 4.71
N LYS A 118 6.82 -10.64 4.80
CA LYS A 118 5.46 -11.16 4.98
C LYS A 118 4.54 -10.53 3.97
N PHE A 119 3.48 -11.24 3.59
CA PHE A 119 2.46 -10.66 2.73
C PHE A 119 1.04 -11.11 3.08
N LEU A 120 0.08 -10.29 2.70
CA LEU A 120 -1.35 -10.54 2.83
C LEU A 120 -1.95 -10.73 1.44
N ILE A 121 -3.05 -11.47 1.37
CA ILE A 121 -3.89 -11.54 0.16
C ILE A 121 -5.28 -11.00 0.50
N ILE A 122 -5.74 -10.01 -0.25
CA ILE A 122 -7.09 -9.43 -0.12
C ILE A 122 -7.84 -9.71 -1.43
N ASP A 123 -8.89 -10.51 -1.36
CA ASP A 123 -9.75 -10.82 -2.50
C ASP A 123 -11.03 -9.98 -2.47
N SER A 124 -11.08 -8.95 -3.30
CA SER A 124 -12.20 -8.02 -3.42
C SER A 124 -13.20 -8.39 -4.51
N ARG A 125 -13.07 -9.58 -5.12
CA ARG A 125 -14.01 -10.07 -6.14
C ARG A 125 -15.30 -10.55 -5.51
N GLY A 126 -16.40 -10.38 -6.25
CA GLY A 126 -17.69 -10.95 -5.88
C GLY A 126 -18.37 -10.20 -4.73
N ILE A 127 -18.02 -8.94 -4.52
CA ILE A 127 -18.76 -8.05 -3.62
C ILE A 127 -20.12 -7.76 -4.27
N PRO A 128 -21.25 -8.13 -3.64
CA PRO A 128 -22.57 -7.85 -4.19
C PRO A 128 -22.79 -6.34 -4.37
N ASP A 129 -23.37 -5.93 -5.49
CA ASP A 129 -23.68 -4.51 -5.78
C ASP A 129 -24.46 -3.82 -4.65
N SER A 130 -25.31 -4.57 -3.94
CA SER A 130 -26.09 -4.06 -2.80
C SER A 130 -25.24 -3.67 -1.58
N LEU A 131 -24.00 -4.13 -1.51
CA LEU A 131 -23.05 -3.87 -0.43
C LEU A 131 -21.99 -2.83 -0.83
N ILE A 132 -21.92 -2.47 -2.12
CA ILE A 132 -21.10 -1.36 -2.60
C ILE A 132 -21.72 -0.05 -2.10
N GLY A 133 -21.09 0.55 -1.10
CA GLY A 133 -21.63 1.73 -0.43
C GLY A 133 -20.56 2.56 0.27
N ALA A 134 -20.51 2.47 1.61
CA ALA A 134 -19.67 3.32 2.46
C ALA A 134 -18.17 2.98 2.43
N GLY A 135 -17.80 1.91 1.72
CA GLY A 135 -16.46 1.33 1.71
C GLY A 135 -16.20 0.42 2.92
N TYR A 136 -15.06 -0.25 2.87
CA TYR A 136 -14.61 -1.26 3.82
C TYR A 136 -13.34 -0.80 4.51
N LEU A 137 -13.26 -1.01 5.82
CA LEU A 137 -12.17 -0.58 6.67
C LEU A 137 -11.52 -1.81 7.30
N MET A 138 -10.24 -2.02 7.04
CA MET A 138 -9.51 -3.21 7.47
C MET A 138 -8.31 -2.81 8.35
N PRO A 139 -8.53 -2.60 9.66
CA PRO A 139 -7.44 -2.32 10.59
C PRO A 139 -6.48 -3.51 10.65
N THR A 140 -5.21 -3.28 10.34
CA THR A 140 -4.18 -4.31 10.19
C THR A 140 -2.84 -3.77 10.65
N ASP A 141 -2.45 -4.06 11.88
CA ASP A 141 -1.10 -3.74 12.35
C ASP A 141 -0.11 -4.80 11.87
N MET A 142 1.09 -4.38 11.49
CA MET A 142 2.13 -5.26 10.95
C MET A 142 3.44 -5.10 11.71
N SER A 143 4.01 -6.25 12.10
CA SER A 143 5.38 -6.34 12.60
C SER A 143 6.08 -7.53 11.96
N LEU A 144 7.39 -7.40 11.76
CA LEU A 144 8.25 -8.45 11.23
C LEU A 144 9.16 -8.95 12.36
N GLN A 145 9.37 -10.26 12.43
CA GLN A 145 10.40 -10.83 13.29
C GLN A 145 11.72 -10.89 12.54
N LYS A 146 12.83 -10.88 13.28
CA LYS A 146 14.16 -11.09 12.73
C LYS A 146 14.22 -12.43 11.99
N ASN A 147 14.86 -12.41 10.83
CA ASN A 147 15.08 -13.61 10.05
C ASN A 147 16.20 -14.46 10.69
N GLU A 148 15.79 -15.46 11.47
CA GLU A 148 16.71 -16.35 12.20
C GLU A 148 16.69 -17.79 11.66
N ASN A 149 15.79 -18.10 10.73
CA ASN A 149 15.60 -19.44 10.18
C ASN A 149 15.23 -19.36 8.68
N GLU A 150 16.15 -19.78 7.82
CA GLU A 150 15.97 -19.73 6.36
C GLU A 150 14.76 -20.54 5.87
N LEU A 151 14.41 -21.65 6.52
CA LEU A 151 13.23 -22.44 6.13
C LEU A 151 11.93 -21.70 6.44
N VAL A 152 11.90 -20.95 7.54
CA VAL A 152 10.78 -20.08 7.88
C VAL A 152 10.72 -18.92 6.89
N ASN A 153 11.86 -18.36 6.51
CA ASN A 153 11.94 -17.29 5.52
C ASN A 153 11.42 -17.71 4.14
N GLU A 154 11.84 -18.88 3.65
CA GLU A 154 11.34 -19.46 2.40
C GLU A 154 9.82 -19.67 2.46
N LEU A 155 9.32 -20.23 3.57
CA LEU A 155 7.89 -20.45 3.78
C LEU A 155 7.10 -19.13 3.71
N LEU A 156 7.53 -18.10 4.45
CA LEU A 156 6.85 -16.80 4.55
C LEU A 156 6.93 -15.97 3.27
N THR A 157 7.97 -16.19 2.45
CA THR A 157 8.10 -15.52 1.14
C THR A 157 7.09 -16.07 0.12
N GLN A 158 6.71 -17.34 0.24
CA GLN A 158 5.84 -18.05 -0.71
C GLN A 158 4.37 -18.15 -0.24
N ASN A 159 4.11 -17.97 1.05
CA ASN A 159 2.78 -18.17 1.64
C ASN A 159 2.32 -16.90 2.36
N PRO A 160 1.11 -16.39 2.06
CA PRO A 160 0.61 -15.22 2.75
C PRO A 160 0.39 -15.55 4.23
N ILE A 161 0.63 -14.57 5.10
CA ILE A 161 0.38 -14.72 6.54
C ILE A 161 -1.08 -14.50 6.93
N GLY A 162 -1.89 -13.96 6.01
CA GLY A 162 -3.31 -13.74 6.18
C GLY A 162 -4.01 -13.61 4.82
N LYS A 163 -5.25 -14.09 4.77
CA LYS A 163 -6.11 -13.98 3.60
C LYS A 163 -7.45 -13.40 4.02
N ALA A 164 -7.95 -12.42 3.29
CA ALA A 164 -9.27 -11.86 3.53
C ALA A 164 -10.12 -11.89 2.25
N SER A 165 -11.42 -12.11 2.41
CA SER A 165 -12.38 -12.07 1.30
C SER A 165 -13.74 -11.62 1.78
N MET A 166 -14.58 -11.11 0.87
CA MET A 166 -15.94 -10.69 1.18
C MET A 166 -16.78 -11.85 1.73
N ASN A 167 -17.35 -11.66 2.92
CA ASN A 167 -18.38 -12.52 3.47
C ASN A 167 -19.76 -11.83 3.33
N PRO A 168 -20.58 -12.22 2.33
CA PRO A 168 -21.86 -11.56 2.06
C PRO A 168 -22.90 -11.77 3.16
N THR A 169 -22.69 -12.73 4.07
CA THR A 169 -23.60 -12.98 5.20
C THR A 169 -23.50 -11.87 6.24
N ILE A 170 -22.28 -11.39 6.51
CA ILE A 170 -22.02 -10.32 7.47
C ILE A 170 -21.85 -8.97 6.79
N GLY A 171 -21.66 -8.95 5.47
CA GLY A 171 -21.50 -7.74 4.68
C GLY A 171 -20.15 -7.05 4.87
N ASP A 172 -19.11 -7.81 5.21
CA ASP A 172 -17.76 -7.33 5.49
C ASP A 172 -16.69 -8.35 5.06
N PHE A 173 -15.43 -7.94 5.05
CA PHE A 173 -14.30 -8.84 4.82
C PHE A 173 -14.07 -9.74 6.04
N ASP A 174 -13.94 -11.03 5.77
CA ASP A 174 -13.63 -12.04 6.77
C ASP A 174 -12.24 -12.60 6.53
N TRP A 175 -11.50 -12.80 7.62
CA TRP A 175 -10.14 -13.35 7.58
C TRP A 175 -10.20 -14.87 7.65
N ASP A 176 -9.41 -15.55 6.80
CA ASP A 176 -9.25 -17.00 6.87
C ASP A 176 -8.35 -17.38 8.06
N LEU A 177 -8.97 -17.42 9.25
CA LEU A 177 -8.30 -17.79 10.48
C LEU A 177 -7.88 -19.26 10.49
N THR A 178 -8.62 -20.13 9.78
CA THR A 178 -8.28 -21.56 9.69
C THR A 178 -6.96 -21.76 8.93
N TYR A 179 -6.80 -21.06 7.81
CA TYR A 179 -5.55 -21.02 7.07
C TYR A 179 -4.41 -20.42 7.92
N THR A 180 -4.68 -19.28 8.57
CA THR A 180 -3.68 -18.57 9.39
C THR A 180 -3.17 -19.44 10.53
N ASP A 181 -4.06 -20.16 11.22
CA ASP A 181 -3.70 -21.08 12.31
C ASP A 181 -2.91 -22.29 11.81
N SER A 182 -3.25 -22.79 10.61
CA SER A 182 -2.51 -23.87 9.95
C SER A 182 -1.08 -23.44 9.62
N LEU A 183 -0.88 -22.23 9.08
CA LEU A 183 0.45 -21.70 8.78
C LEU A 183 1.28 -21.50 10.06
N LYS A 184 0.68 -20.95 11.12
CA LYS A 184 1.35 -20.82 12.44
C LYS A 184 1.83 -22.16 12.98
N ALA A 185 1.05 -23.22 12.81
CA ALA A 185 1.44 -24.56 13.25
C ALA A 185 2.67 -25.10 12.46
N VAL A 186 2.74 -24.81 11.16
CA VAL A 186 3.91 -25.15 10.33
C VAL A 186 5.14 -24.37 10.78
N ILE A 187 5.04 -23.05 10.96
CA ILE A 187 6.15 -22.20 11.44
C ILE A 187 6.70 -22.73 12.76
N LYS A 188 5.83 -23.02 13.73
CA LYS A 188 6.22 -23.58 15.03
C LYS A 188 6.96 -24.92 14.90
N THR A 189 6.58 -25.74 13.93
CA THR A 189 7.26 -27.02 13.67
C THR A 189 8.66 -26.79 13.10
N LEU A 190 8.82 -25.82 12.18
CA LEU A 190 10.12 -25.46 11.63
C LEU A 190 11.06 -24.84 12.67
N GLU A 191 10.54 -23.95 13.52
CA GLU A 191 11.32 -23.31 14.60
C GLU A 191 11.77 -24.31 15.67
N SER A 192 10.93 -25.29 16.01
CA SER A 192 11.30 -26.35 16.96
C SER A 192 12.27 -27.36 16.34
N GLY A 193 12.14 -27.65 15.05
CA GLY A 193 13.03 -28.53 14.30
C GLY A 193 14.41 -27.92 14.01
N SER A 194 14.54 -26.60 13.98
CA SER A 194 15.82 -25.89 13.79
C SER A 194 16.67 -25.79 15.07
N SER A 195 16.17 -26.26 16.21
CA SER A 195 16.97 -26.39 17.43
C SER A 195 17.90 -27.61 17.34
N PHE A 196 19.04 -27.46 16.66
CA PHE A 196 20.18 -28.39 16.78
C PHE A 196 21.38 -27.68 17.42
N PRO A 197 22.15 -28.37 18.30
CA PRO A 197 23.15 -27.79 19.19
C PRO A 197 24.40 -27.23 18.51
#